data_AF-A0A397HSP4-F1
#
_entry.id   AF-A0A397HSP4-F1
#
_cell.length_a   1.000
_cell.length_b   1.000
_cell.length_c   1.000
_cell.angle_alpha   90.00
_cell.angle_beta   90.00
_cell.angle_gamma   90.00
#
_symmetry.space_group_name_H-M   'P 1'
#
loop_
_entity.id
_entity.type
_entity.pdbx_description
1 polymer ?
#
loop_
_entity_poly.entity_id
_entity_poly.type
_entity_poly.pdbx_seq_one_letter_code
_entity_poly.pdbx_strand_id
1 'polypeptide(L)'
;MAKKRTSREWFGHCNTRWKKRSVGSIGQNSTISLSIVIYTKLSWRRALTSTRGYSSNNEVDYVNFNKFSLDLTELASYPEVQNNVFRQFYQLQNMMNNESMKKQSELENKSRKELLELQQDLLEKSKKEQRNLLEESKKEQRELLEKSKKEQRELLEKSKTEQQELLKELEEKRHQAELRTQTLLQMKNACNVRGALEFIRAQISLNKSGAFTKPFDKTLEYLSRDTKFIKFLQKSCENNSLRYDDVRKCIGGIYHTVSKPFHGHGNQIVIDKRTWVDNEVFLLGVMFRHYNIPFDYCNELGNLHEYPYKL
;
A
#
# COMPACT_ATOMS: atom_id res chain seq x y z
N MET A 1 47.45 7.66 33.22
CA MET A 1 48.25 7.33 32.02
C MET A 1 47.35 7.50 30.81
N ALA A 2 47.42 8.64 30.11
CA ALA A 2 48.13 8.84 28.83
C ALA A 2 47.53 7.97 27.69
N LYS A 3 47.06 8.45 26.52
CA LYS A 3 47.36 9.64 25.72
C LYS A 3 46.16 10.02 24.82
N LYS A 4 46.05 11.33 24.58
CA LYS A 4 45.29 11.99 23.49
C LYS A 4 45.75 11.51 22.11
N ARG A 5 44.84 11.51 21.12
CA ARG A 5 45.03 12.22 19.84
C ARG A 5 43.72 12.41 19.07
N THR A 6 43.63 13.62 18.53
CA THR A 6 42.53 14.29 17.83
C THR A 6 42.82 14.39 16.32
N SER A 7 41.77 14.37 15.48
CA SER A 7 41.66 15.09 14.19
C SER A 7 40.18 15.04 13.77
N ARG A 8 39.39 16.12 13.91
CA ARG A 8 39.18 17.24 12.96
C ARG A 8 38.87 16.76 11.54
N GLU A 9 37.59 16.66 11.19
CA GLU A 9 36.75 17.71 10.58
C GLU A 9 37.13 18.01 9.13
N TRP A 10 36.32 17.53 8.16
CA TRP A 10 35.93 18.23 6.93
C TRP A 10 34.54 17.69 6.51
N PHE A 11 33.47 18.34 6.96
CA PHE A 11 32.11 18.16 6.43
C PHE A 11 31.93 19.10 5.23
N GLY A 12 31.86 18.54 4.02
CA GLY A 12 31.39 19.25 2.83
C GLY A 12 29.88 19.18 2.74
N HIS A 13 29.18 20.22 3.15
CA HIS A 13 27.75 20.41 2.90
C HIS A 13 27.48 20.68 1.42
N CYS A 14 26.97 19.68 0.69
CA CYS A 14 26.28 19.91 -0.58
C CYS A 14 24.80 20.18 -0.31
N ASN A 15 24.45 21.46 -0.34
CA ASN A 15 23.10 21.99 -0.14
C ASN A 15 22.25 21.70 -1.40
N THR A 16 21.49 20.59 -1.42
CA THR A 16 20.43 20.40 -2.42
C THR A 16 19.09 20.82 -1.82
N ARG A 17 18.67 22.01 -2.22
CA ARG A 17 17.40 22.63 -1.84
C ARG A 17 16.24 21.93 -2.56
N TRP A 18 15.63 20.94 -1.90
CA TRP A 18 14.37 20.36 -2.35
C TRP A 18 13.21 21.27 -1.95
N LYS A 19 12.60 21.92 -2.93
CA LYS A 19 11.39 22.74 -2.74
C LYS A 19 10.19 21.79 -2.67
N LYS A 20 9.75 21.42 -1.46
CA LYS A 20 8.40 20.85 -1.25
C LYS A 20 7.37 21.95 -1.53
N ARG A 21 6.60 21.82 -2.60
CA ARG A 21 5.27 22.47 -2.70
C ARG A 21 4.23 21.45 -2.27
N SER A 22 3.67 21.66 -1.09
CA SER A 22 2.40 21.07 -0.69
C SER A 22 1.28 21.85 -1.35
N VAL A 23 0.40 21.19 -2.10
CA VAL A 23 -0.93 21.68 -2.44
C VAL A 23 -1.92 20.71 -1.83
N GLY A 24 -2.87 21.26 -1.08
CA GLY A 24 -3.86 20.53 -0.30
C GLY A 24 -4.87 19.75 -1.15
N SER A 25 -5.47 18.77 -0.47
CA SER A 25 -6.45 17.79 -0.92
C SER A 25 -7.76 18.36 -1.46
N ILE A 26 -8.42 17.60 -2.35
CA ILE A 26 -9.73 16.92 -2.17
C ILE A 26 -10.22 16.49 -3.57
N GLY A 27 -10.65 15.24 -3.72
CA GLY A 27 -11.44 14.83 -4.88
C GLY A 27 -11.27 13.36 -5.27
N GLN A 28 -12.34 12.61 -5.11
CA GLN A 28 -12.51 11.17 -5.32
C GLN A 28 -12.11 10.63 -6.71
N ASN A 29 -11.87 9.31 -6.74
CA ASN A 29 -11.96 8.38 -7.87
C ASN A 29 -11.02 8.60 -9.06
N SER A 30 -9.92 7.83 -9.11
CA SER A 30 -9.45 7.17 -10.34
C SER A 30 -8.17 6.37 -10.11
N THR A 31 -8.23 5.10 -10.50
CA THR A 31 -7.22 4.36 -11.29
C THR A 31 -5.78 4.35 -10.79
N ILE A 32 -5.29 3.14 -10.48
CA ILE A 32 -3.90 2.81 -10.16
C ILE A 32 -2.99 3.27 -11.31
N SER A 33 -2.32 4.41 -11.12
CA SER A 33 -1.28 4.91 -12.01
C SER A 33 0.03 4.19 -11.70
N LEU A 34 0.35 3.17 -12.50
CA LEU A 34 1.69 2.58 -12.57
C LEU A 34 2.67 3.65 -13.03
N SER A 35 3.36 4.25 -12.06
CA SER A 35 4.42 5.22 -12.30
C SER A 35 5.65 4.45 -12.77
N ILE A 36 5.81 4.30 -14.08
CA ILE A 36 7.06 3.82 -14.69
C ILE A 36 8.10 4.91 -14.48
N VAL A 37 8.95 4.72 -13.48
CA VAL A 37 10.15 5.54 -13.27
C VAL A 37 11.18 5.12 -14.31
N ILE A 38 11.20 5.80 -15.46
CA ILE A 38 12.27 5.66 -16.44
C ILE A 38 13.48 6.42 -15.91
N TYR A 39 14.47 5.69 -15.37
CA TYR A 39 15.79 6.24 -15.12
C TYR A 39 16.54 6.44 -16.44
N THR A 40 16.34 7.59 -17.10
CA THR A 40 17.30 8.07 -18.12
C THR A 40 18.42 8.82 -17.42
N LYS A 41 19.33 8.07 -16.80
CA LYS A 41 20.63 8.60 -16.37
C LYS A 41 21.56 8.64 -17.58
N LEU A 42 21.29 9.56 -18.51
CA LEU A 42 22.23 9.96 -19.56
C LEU A 42 23.29 10.86 -18.94
N SER A 43 24.24 10.26 -18.21
CA SER A 43 25.50 10.92 -17.92
C SER A 43 26.41 10.76 -19.13
N TRP A 44 26.31 11.68 -20.07
CA TRP A 44 27.43 12.00 -20.95
C TRP A 44 28.52 12.61 -20.07
N ARG A 45 29.34 11.75 -19.43
CA ARG A 45 30.67 12.19 -19.03
C ARG A 45 31.37 12.54 -20.33
N ARG A 46 31.72 13.82 -20.46
CA ARG A 46 32.69 14.34 -21.43
C ARG A 46 33.72 13.25 -21.69
N ALA A 47 33.68 12.69 -22.91
CA ALA A 47 34.85 12.08 -23.46
C ALA A 47 35.93 13.15 -23.36
N LEU A 48 36.94 12.91 -22.55
CA LEU A 48 38.23 13.53 -22.75
C LEU A 48 38.60 13.17 -24.19
N THR A 49 38.40 14.11 -25.11
CA THR A 49 39.18 14.19 -26.32
C THR A 49 40.60 14.42 -25.84
N SER A 50 41.24 13.34 -25.39
CA SER A 50 42.68 13.22 -25.45
C SER A 50 42.99 13.20 -26.94
N THR A 51 43.15 14.39 -27.50
CA THR A 51 44.10 14.62 -28.58
C THR A 51 45.47 14.21 -28.04
N ARG A 52 45.67 12.90 -27.89
CA ARG A 52 46.98 12.31 -27.81
C ARG A 52 47.51 12.51 -29.23
N GLY A 53 48.31 13.56 -29.39
CA GLY A 53 49.18 13.71 -30.53
C GLY A 53 50.01 12.44 -30.63
N TYR A 54 49.51 11.48 -31.39
CA TYR A 54 50.38 10.54 -32.05
C TYR A 54 51.12 11.41 -33.07
N SER A 55 52.32 11.83 -32.66
CA SER A 55 53.38 12.20 -33.57
C SER A 55 53.57 11.00 -34.48
N SER A 56 52.86 10.98 -35.60
CA SER A 56 53.18 10.12 -36.73
C SER A 56 54.42 10.71 -37.37
N ASN A 57 55.56 10.59 -36.69
CA ASN A 57 56.84 10.46 -37.36
C ASN A 57 56.90 9.04 -37.93
N ASN A 58 55.94 8.73 -38.81
CA ASN A 58 56.19 7.82 -39.91
C ASN A 58 56.29 8.75 -41.09
N GLU A 59 57.40 9.49 -41.12
CA GLU A 59 58.08 9.78 -42.38
C GLU A 59 58.31 8.39 -42.99
N VAL A 60 57.31 7.91 -43.73
CA VAL A 60 57.55 6.85 -44.69
C VAL A 60 58.52 7.55 -45.62
N ASP A 61 59.81 7.28 -45.41
CA ASP A 61 60.86 7.57 -46.35
C ASP A 61 60.37 6.97 -47.67
N TYR A 62 59.67 7.79 -48.46
CA TYR A 62 59.52 7.57 -49.87
C TYR A 62 60.96 7.61 -50.34
N VAL A 63 61.57 6.42 -50.41
CA VAL A 63 62.89 6.20 -50.99
C VAL A 63 62.81 6.93 -52.32
N ASN A 64 63.43 8.10 -52.36
CA ASN A 64 63.31 8.99 -53.48
C ASN A 64 64.19 8.38 -54.57
N PHE A 65 63.61 7.45 -55.33
CA PHE A 65 64.28 6.75 -56.43
C PHE A 65 64.70 7.69 -57.56
N ASN A 66 64.41 9.00 -57.46
CA ASN A 66 64.98 10.03 -58.32
C ASN A 66 66.47 10.32 -58.06
N LYS A 67 67.13 9.57 -57.15
CA LYS A 67 68.54 9.77 -56.81
C LYS A 67 69.47 8.73 -57.45
N PHE A 68 69.30 8.46 -58.74
CA PHE A 68 70.36 7.84 -59.53
C PHE A 68 71.05 8.95 -60.32
N SER A 69 72.08 9.55 -59.73
CA SER A 69 72.98 10.44 -60.46
C SER A 69 73.89 9.57 -61.34
N LEU A 70 73.46 9.31 -62.57
CA LEU A 70 74.31 8.69 -63.58
C LEU A 70 75.30 9.73 -64.10
N ASP A 71 76.57 9.54 -63.77
CA ASP A 71 77.66 10.29 -64.37
C ASP A 71 77.92 9.72 -65.77
N LEU A 72 77.59 10.49 -66.80
CA LEU A 72 77.76 10.11 -68.22
C LEU A 72 78.79 11.01 -68.90
N THR A 73 79.67 11.65 -68.14
CA THR A 73 80.71 12.55 -68.67
C THR A 73 81.61 11.89 -69.71
N GLU A 74 81.86 10.58 -69.61
CA GLU A 74 82.63 9.79 -70.57
C GLU A 74 81.91 9.54 -71.92
N LEU A 75 80.58 9.69 -71.97
CA LEU A 75 79.75 9.45 -73.15
C LEU A 75 79.35 10.75 -73.88
N ALA A 76 79.86 11.90 -73.45
CA ALA A 76 79.54 13.21 -74.03
C ALA A 76 79.85 13.30 -75.55
N SER A 77 80.77 12.48 -76.05
CA SER A 77 81.15 12.41 -77.46
C SER A 77 80.19 11.60 -78.34
N TYR A 78 79.22 10.88 -77.75
CA TYR A 78 78.30 9.96 -78.45
C TYR A 78 76.83 10.13 -77.99
N PRO A 79 76.13 11.17 -78.48
CA PRO A 79 74.80 11.55 -78.00
C PRO A 79 73.71 10.50 -78.23
N GLU A 80 73.82 9.70 -79.30
CA GLU A 80 72.86 8.62 -79.60
C GLU A 80 72.93 7.49 -78.57
N VAL A 81 74.15 7.12 -78.16
CA VAL A 81 74.40 6.10 -77.13
C VAL A 81 73.90 6.63 -75.77
N GLN A 82 74.20 7.89 -75.46
CA GLN A 82 73.75 8.56 -74.23
C GLN A 82 72.22 8.58 -74.12
N ASN A 83 71.51 8.93 -75.20
CA ASN A 83 70.05 8.95 -75.24
C ASN A 83 69.44 7.55 -75.09
N ASN A 84 70.06 6.52 -75.65
CA ASN A 84 69.61 5.13 -75.48
C ASN A 84 69.77 4.68 -74.02
N VAL A 85 70.91 4.97 -73.39
CA VAL A 85 71.16 4.70 -71.97
C VAL A 85 70.13 5.41 -71.09
N PHE A 86 69.85 6.70 -71.33
CA PHE A 86 68.80 7.42 -70.60
C PHE A 86 67.42 6.79 -70.77
N ARG A 87 67.07 6.34 -71.98
CA ARG A 87 65.76 5.72 -72.25
C ARG A 87 65.61 4.39 -71.54
N GLN A 88 66.62 3.52 -71.61
CA GLN A 88 66.63 2.24 -70.90
C GLN A 88 66.59 2.44 -69.39
N PHE A 89 67.34 3.43 -68.89
CA PHE A 89 67.35 3.76 -67.48
C PHE A 89 65.98 4.26 -67.00
N TYR A 90 65.35 5.16 -67.74
CA TYR A 90 64.00 5.65 -67.44
C TYR A 90 62.96 4.53 -67.49
N GLN A 91 63.08 3.60 -68.45
CA GLN A 91 62.23 2.40 -68.51
C GLN A 91 62.41 1.51 -67.28
N LEU A 92 63.66 1.23 -66.88
CA LEU A 92 63.96 0.44 -65.69
C LEU A 92 63.44 1.12 -64.41
N GLN A 93 63.61 2.44 -64.29
CA GLN A 93 63.11 3.22 -63.17
C GLN A 93 61.58 3.16 -63.10
N ASN A 94 60.88 3.29 -64.22
CA ASN A 94 59.42 3.13 -64.28
C ASN A 94 58.98 1.70 -63.91
N MET A 95 59.70 0.68 -64.36
CA MET A 95 59.42 -0.71 -63.97
C MET A 95 59.59 -0.91 -62.46
N MET A 96 60.70 -0.44 -61.87
CA MET A 96 60.94 -0.54 -60.43
C MET A 96 59.89 0.23 -59.62
N ASN A 97 59.52 1.44 -60.05
CA ASN A 97 58.46 2.22 -59.41
C ASN A 97 57.11 1.50 -59.50
N ASN A 98 56.75 0.96 -60.67
CA ASN A 98 55.50 0.22 -60.84
C ASN A 98 55.45 -1.06 -59.99
N GLU A 99 56.55 -1.82 -59.93
CA GLU A 99 56.64 -3.00 -59.06
C GLU A 99 56.58 -2.63 -57.58
N SER A 100 57.24 -1.54 -57.18
CA SER A 100 57.20 -1.02 -55.81
C SER A 100 55.78 -0.62 -55.41
N MET A 101 55.10 0.17 -56.26
CA MET A 101 53.71 0.56 -56.06
C MET A 101 52.77 -0.65 -56.02
N LYS A 102 52.99 -1.65 -56.88
CA LYS A 102 52.20 -2.89 -56.87
C LYS A 102 52.37 -3.64 -55.55
N LYS A 103 53.62 -3.87 -55.09
CA LYS A 103 53.90 -4.52 -53.80
C LYS A 103 53.31 -3.75 -52.63
N GLN A 104 53.39 -2.42 -52.67
CA GLN A 104 52.78 -1.57 -51.64
C GLN A 104 51.26 -1.74 -51.63
N SER A 105 50.59 -1.70 -52.78
CA SER A 105 49.15 -1.91 -52.88
C SER A 105 48.71 -3.31 -52.42
N GLU A 106 49.49 -4.35 -52.71
CA GLU A 106 49.22 -5.73 -52.26
C GLU A 106 49.34 -5.85 -50.73
N LEU A 107 50.37 -5.23 -50.15
CA LEU A 107 50.57 -5.20 -48.70
C LEU A 107 49.45 -4.43 -48.00
N GLU A 108 49.10 -3.25 -48.50
CA GLU A 108 48.00 -2.43 -47.95
C GLU A 108 46.66 -3.18 -48.02
N ASN A 109 46.38 -3.87 -49.13
CA ASN A 109 45.19 -4.68 -49.28
C ASN A 109 45.16 -5.87 -48.31
N LYS A 110 46.31 -6.53 -48.10
CA LYS A 110 46.43 -7.62 -47.12
C LYS A 110 46.19 -7.12 -45.70
N SER A 111 46.85 -6.04 -45.29
CA SER A 111 46.66 -5.44 -43.97
C SER A 111 45.23 -4.94 -43.76
N ARG A 112 44.60 -4.36 -44.79
CA ARG A 112 43.19 -3.95 -44.72
C ARG A 112 42.25 -5.14 -44.54
N LYS A 113 42.51 -6.26 -45.20
CA LYS A 113 41.71 -7.48 -45.06
C LYS A 113 41.81 -8.04 -43.64
N GLU A 114 43.02 -8.16 -43.10
CA GLU A 114 43.26 -8.62 -41.73
C GLU A 114 42.58 -7.70 -40.69
N LEU A 115 42.64 -6.38 -40.91
CA LEU A 115 42.00 -5.40 -40.03
C LEU A 115 40.46 -5.50 -40.07
N LEU A 116 39.87 -5.74 -41.24
CA LEU A 116 38.42 -5.95 -41.36
C LEU A 116 37.97 -7.25 -40.67
N GLU A 117 38.75 -8.32 -40.79
CA GLU A 117 38.46 -9.61 -40.14
C GLU A 117 38.52 -9.47 -38.60
N LEU A 118 39.54 -8.81 -38.07
CA LEU A 118 39.63 -8.49 -36.64
C LEU A 118 38.47 -7.60 -36.16
N GLN A 119 38.08 -6.62 -36.98
CA GLN A 119 36.95 -5.74 -36.64
C GLN A 119 35.62 -6.53 -36.58
N GLN A 120 35.43 -7.50 -37.47
CA GLN A 120 34.25 -8.36 -37.47
C GLN A 120 34.22 -9.28 -36.24
N ASP A 121 35.34 -9.93 -35.90
CA ASP A 121 35.45 -10.81 -34.72
C ASP A 121 35.21 -10.02 -33.41
N LEU A 122 35.78 -8.83 -33.28
CA LEU A 122 35.54 -7.96 -32.13
C LEU A 122 34.07 -7.54 -32.01
N LEU A 123 33.43 -7.23 -33.14
CA LEU A 123 32.01 -6.88 -33.15
C LEU A 123 31.13 -8.06 -32.75
N GLU A 124 31.46 -9.27 -33.20
CA GLU A 124 30.73 -10.48 -32.85
C GLU A 124 30.89 -10.85 -31.38
N LYS A 125 32.11 -10.79 -30.83
CA LYS A 125 32.39 -10.96 -29.41
C LYS A 125 31.60 -9.96 -28.55
N SER A 126 31.63 -8.68 -28.92
CA SER A 126 30.89 -7.64 -28.20
C SER A 126 29.38 -7.88 -28.23
N LYS A 127 28.82 -8.28 -29.38
CA LYS A 127 27.39 -8.63 -29.50
C LYS A 127 27.03 -9.85 -28.64
N LYS A 128 27.90 -10.85 -28.58
CA LYS A 128 27.68 -12.05 -27.76
C LYS A 128 27.70 -11.72 -26.26
N GLU A 129 28.66 -10.91 -25.82
CA GLU A 129 28.74 -10.42 -24.44
C GLU A 129 27.49 -9.63 -24.05
N GLN A 130 27.03 -8.72 -24.91
CA GLN A 130 25.80 -7.95 -24.66
C GLN A 130 24.56 -8.85 -24.53
N ARG A 131 24.46 -9.92 -25.33
CA ARG A 131 23.35 -10.89 -25.23
C ARG A 131 23.39 -11.65 -23.91
N ASN A 132 24.58 -12.13 -23.52
CA ASN A 132 24.75 -12.86 -22.26
C ASN A 132 24.38 -11.99 -21.05
N LEU A 133 24.87 -10.75 -21.00
CA LEU A 133 24.53 -9.80 -19.93
C LEU A 133 23.03 -9.50 -19.86
N LEU A 134 22.37 -9.40 -21.03
CA LEU A 134 20.93 -9.18 -21.09
C LEU A 134 20.15 -10.40 -20.58
N GLU A 135 20.59 -11.62 -20.87
CA GLU A 135 19.96 -12.84 -20.37
C GLU A 135 20.15 -13.01 -18.87
N GLU A 136 21.35 -12.77 -18.34
CA GLU A 136 21.63 -12.78 -16.90
C GLU A 136 20.76 -11.76 -16.16
N SER A 137 20.71 -10.52 -16.66
CA SER A 137 19.89 -9.47 -16.05
C SER A 137 18.39 -9.83 -16.05
N LYS A 138 17.88 -10.44 -17.14
CA LYS A 138 16.49 -10.92 -17.19
C LYS A 138 16.23 -12.05 -16.21
N LYS A 139 17.20 -12.95 -16.01
CA LYS A 139 17.09 -14.05 -15.06
C LYS A 139 17.03 -13.52 -13.62
N GLU A 140 17.92 -12.61 -13.26
CA GLU A 140 17.94 -11.95 -11.95
C GLU A 140 16.62 -11.20 -11.67
N GLN A 141 16.10 -10.47 -12.65
CA GLN A 141 14.81 -9.78 -12.51
C GLN A 141 13.65 -10.75 -12.24
N ARG A 142 13.64 -11.93 -12.89
CA ARG A 142 12.61 -12.95 -12.66
C ARG A 142 12.71 -13.53 -11.26
N GLU A 143 13.90 -13.87 -10.81
CA GLU A 143 14.15 -14.42 -9.46
C GLU A 143 13.74 -13.43 -8.36
N LEU A 144 14.10 -12.15 -8.51
CA LEU A 144 13.68 -11.09 -7.58
C LEU A 144 12.16 -10.91 -7.54
N LEU A 145 11.51 -10.94 -8.71
CA LEU A 145 10.05 -10.81 -8.80
C LEU A 145 9.34 -12.00 -8.13
N GLU A 146 9.85 -13.21 -8.32
CA GLU A 146 9.30 -14.41 -7.71
C GLU A 146 9.46 -14.41 -6.18
N LYS A 147 10.63 -14.01 -5.69
CA LYS A 147 10.89 -13.85 -4.26
C LYS A 147 9.95 -12.82 -3.64
N SER A 148 9.79 -11.66 -4.27
CA SER A 148 8.88 -10.61 -3.80
C SER A 148 7.42 -11.07 -3.74
N LYS A 149 6.96 -11.82 -4.76
CA LYS A 149 5.60 -12.40 -4.77
C LYS A 149 5.40 -13.41 -3.65
N LYS A 150 6.41 -14.22 -3.35
CA LYS A 150 6.34 -15.20 -2.25
C LYS A 150 6.23 -14.50 -0.89
N GLU A 151 7.08 -13.50 -0.65
CA GLU A 151 7.04 -12.69 0.58
C GLU A 151 5.69 -11.99 0.78
N GLN A 152 5.11 -11.41 -0.29
CA GLN A 152 3.79 -10.80 -0.22
C GLN A 152 2.68 -11.80 0.17
N ARG A 153 2.72 -13.03 -0.36
CA ARG A 153 1.75 -14.08 -0.03
C ARG A 153 1.88 -14.51 1.43
N GLU A 154 3.10 -14.70 1.92
CA GLU A 154 3.35 -15.08 3.31
C GLU A 154 2.87 -14.00 4.30
N LEU A 155 3.10 -12.72 4.01
CA LEU A 155 2.60 -11.61 4.82
C LEU A 155 1.07 -11.53 4.83
N LEU A 156 0.44 -11.75 3.68
CA LEU A 156 -1.02 -11.72 3.57
C LEU A 156 -1.68 -12.83 4.38
N GLU A 157 -1.14 -14.05 4.34
CA GLU A 157 -1.67 -15.17 5.12
C GLU A 157 -1.51 -14.95 6.64
N LYS A 158 -0.35 -14.47 7.10
CA LYS A 158 -0.15 -14.11 8.52
C LYS A 158 -1.15 -13.06 8.99
N SER A 159 -1.38 -12.02 8.18
CA SER A 159 -2.33 -10.97 8.53
C SER A 159 -3.78 -11.49 8.65
N LYS A 160 -4.20 -12.41 7.77
CA LYS A 160 -5.53 -13.03 7.86
C LYS A 160 -5.68 -13.88 9.12
N THR A 161 -4.66 -14.67 9.47
CA THR A 161 -4.71 -15.51 10.68
C THR A 161 -4.80 -14.67 11.94
N GLU A 162 -4.02 -13.58 12.03
CA GLU A 162 -4.07 -12.65 13.16
C GLU A 162 -5.44 -11.96 13.27
N GLN A 163 -6.04 -11.55 12.14
CA GLN A 163 -7.38 -10.96 12.13
C GLN A 163 -8.45 -11.94 12.61
N GLN A 164 -8.38 -13.22 12.21
CA GLN A 164 -9.32 -14.24 12.66
C GLN A 164 -9.19 -14.53 14.16
N GLU A 165 -7.96 -14.54 14.69
CA GLU A 165 -7.71 -14.76 16.12
C GLU A 165 -8.24 -13.60 16.96
N LEU A 166 -7.98 -12.35 16.55
CA LEU A 166 -8.50 -11.15 17.22
C LEU A 166 -10.04 -11.10 17.24
N LEU A 167 -10.70 -11.53 16.16
CA LEU A 167 -12.17 -11.59 16.12
C LEU A 167 -12.72 -12.60 17.14
N LYS A 168 -12.09 -13.78 17.25
CA LYS A 168 -12.49 -14.79 18.24
C LYS A 168 -12.30 -14.27 19.66
N GLU A 169 -11.16 -13.66 19.95
CA GLU A 169 -10.90 -13.06 21.28
C GLU A 169 -11.94 -11.98 21.62
N LEU A 170 -12.29 -11.14 20.64
CA LEU A 170 -13.29 -10.08 20.83
C LEU A 170 -14.68 -10.65 21.14
N GLU A 171 -15.10 -11.72 20.46
CA GLU A 171 -16.36 -12.41 20.76
C GLU A 171 -16.36 -13.03 22.16
N GLU A 172 -15.26 -13.67 22.57
CA GLU A 172 -15.12 -14.22 23.92
C GLU A 172 -15.19 -13.14 25.00
N LYS A 173 -14.49 -12.02 24.82
CA LYS A 173 -14.53 -10.89 25.76
C LYS A 173 -15.91 -10.26 25.83
N ARG A 174 -16.61 -10.16 24.69
CA ARG A 174 -17.99 -9.67 24.64
C ARG A 174 -18.91 -10.59 25.44
N HIS A 175 -18.84 -11.90 25.22
CA HIS A 175 -19.65 -12.87 25.95
C HIS A 175 -19.37 -12.82 27.46
N GLN A 176 -18.10 -12.70 27.85
CA GLN A 176 -17.70 -12.54 29.26
C GLN A 176 -18.25 -11.26 29.89
N ALA A 177 -18.28 -10.15 29.15
CA ALA A 177 -18.85 -8.88 29.61
C ALA A 177 -20.37 -8.96 29.79
N GLU A 178 -21.08 -9.62 28.86
CA GLU A 178 -22.53 -9.85 28.94
C GLU A 178 -22.87 -10.68 30.19
N LEU A 179 -22.16 -11.79 30.42
CA LEU A 179 -22.36 -12.64 31.59
C LEU A 179 -22.12 -11.88 32.90
N ARG A 180 -21.02 -11.13 33.01
CA ARG A 180 -20.71 -10.29 34.19
C ARG A 180 -21.79 -9.25 34.44
N THR A 181 -22.31 -8.63 33.38
CA THR A 181 -23.39 -7.64 33.48
C THR A 181 -24.66 -8.30 34.04
N GLN A 182 -25.03 -9.47 33.55
CA GLN A 182 -26.17 -10.23 34.07
C GLN A 182 -25.99 -10.59 35.55
N THR A 183 -24.82 -11.10 35.94
CA THR A 183 -24.51 -11.44 37.33
C THR A 183 -24.56 -10.21 38.24
N LEU A 184 -24.03 -9.06 37.81
CA LEU A 184 -24.08 -7.83 38.59
C LEU A 184 -25.51 -7.31 38.79
N LEU A 185 -26.36 -7.45 37.78
CA LEU A 185 -27.79 -7.10 37.89
C LEU A 185 -28.51 -8.00 38.89
N GLN A 186 -28.21 -9.30 38.89
CA GLN A 186 -28.77 -10.28 39.84
C GLN A 186 -28.28 -10.04 41.28
N MET A 187 -26.99 -9.78 41.48
CA MET A 187 -26.39 -9.62 42.82
C MET A 187 -26.80 -8.34 43.54
N LYS A 188 -27.22 -7.29 42.84
CA LYS A 188 -27.49 -5.96 43.44
C LYS A 188 -28.91 -5.76 43.98
N ASN A 189 -29.76 -6.79 44.09
CA ASN A 189 -31.19 -6.64 44.41
C ASN A 189 -31.89 -5.58 43.52
N ALA A 190 -31.35 -5.35 42.32
CA ALA A 190 -31.88 -4.41 41.35
C ALA A 190 -32.98 -5.05 40.48
N CYS A 191 -33.34 -6.31 40.72
CA CYS A 191 -34.41 -7.02 40.02
C CYS A 191 -35.82 -6.59 40.47
N ASN A 192 -36.04 -5.30 40.67
CA ASN A 192 -37.38 -4.74 40.76
C ASN A 192 -37.77 -4.05 39.45
N VAL A 193 -39.03 -3.62 39.34
CA VAL A 193 -39.54 -2.88 38.19
C VAL A 193 -38.63 -1.70 37.83
N ARG A 194 -38.03 -1.03 38.83
CA ARG A 194 -37.09 0.07 38.61
C ARG A 194 -35.82 -0.36 37.90
N GLY A 195 -35.12 -1.38 38.38
CA GLY A 195 -33.90 -1.83 37.73
C GLY A 195 -34.16 -2.45 36.36
N ALA A 196 -35.32 -3.07 36.15
CA ALA A 196 -35.76 -3.50 34.82
C ALA A 196 -35.90 -2.32 33.85
N LEU A 197 -36.47 -1.19 34.30
CA LEU A 197 -36.57 0.02 33.50
C LEU A 197 -35.20 0.68 33.27
N GLU A 198 -34.30 0.68 34.25
CA GLU A 198 -32.91 1.15 34.08
C GLU A 198 -32.15 0.28 33.07
N PHE A 199 -32.39 -1.03 33.05
CA PHE A 199 -31.83 -1.93 32.03
C PHE A 199 -32.36 -1.57 30.63
N ILE A 200 -33.67 -1.38 30.48
CA ILE A 200 -34.27 -0.94 29.21
C ILE A 200 -33.67 0.39 28.76
N ARG A 201 -33.52 1.34 29.68
CA ARG A 201 -32.87 2.64 29.41
C ARG A 201 -31.43 2.47 28.91
N ALA A 202 -30.65 1.58 29.54
CA ALA A 202 -29.28 1.29 29.10
C ALA A 202 -29.25 0.68 27.70
N GLN A 203 -30.16 -0.25 27.38
CA GLN A 203 -30.31 -0.84 26.04
C GLN A 203 -30.65 0.21 24.97
N ILE A 204 -31.59 1.12 25.27
CA ILE A 204 -31.93 2.25 24.38
C ILE A 204 -30.70 3.15 24.14
N SER A 205 -29.90 3.38 25.19
CA SER A 205 -28.72 4.24 25.14
C SER A 205 -27.55 3.63 24.39
N LEU A 206 -27.35 2.31 24.46
CA LEU A 206 -26.34 1.59 23.68
C LEU A 206 -26.59 1.69 22.18
N ASN A 207 -27.86 1.63 21.78
CA ASN A 207 -28.26 1.75 20.38
C ASN A 207 -28.18 3.18 19.83
N LYS A 208 -27.94 4.20 20.68
CA LYS A 208 -27.86 5.61 20.28
C LYS A 208 -26.65 6.30 20.89
N SER A 209 -25.64 6.55 20.07
CA SER A 209 -24.45 7.33 20.42
C SER A 209 -24.84 8.70 20.99
N GLY A 210 -24.71 8.88 22.31
CA GLY A 210 -24.83 10.18 22.99
C GLY A 210 -26.03 10.40 23.92
N ALA A 211 -26.82 9.38 24.27
CA ALA A 211 -28.06 9.57 25.06
C ALA A 211 -27.90 9.67 26.58
N PHE A 212 -26.71 9.45 27.15
CA PHE A 212 -26.53 9.29 28.61
C PHE A 212 -26.73 10.55 29.46
N THR A 213 -26.83 11.74 28.87
CA THR A 213 -26.94 13.01 29.60
C THR A 213 -28.37 13.50 29.86
N LYS A 214 -29.40 12.77 29.40
CA LYS A 214 -30.80 13.20 29.54
C LYS A 214 -31.48 12.62 30.78
N PRO A 215 -32.47 13.34 31.36
CA PRO A 215 -33.34 12.82 32.40
C PRO A 215 -34.02 11.51 31.98
N PHE A 216 -34.33 10.66 32.96
CA PHE A 216 -34.85 9.30 32.74
C PHE A 216 -36.13 9.30 31.90
N ASP A 217 -37.09 10.17 32.22
CA ASP A 217 -38.42 10.23 31.58
C ASP A 217 -38.31 10.51 30.07
N LYS A 218 -37.36 11.38 29.69
CA LYS A 218 -37.08 11.70 28.28
C LYS A 218 -36.43 10.53 27.55
N THR A 219 -35.80 9.60 28.27
CA THR A 219 -35.13 8.44 27.66
C THR A 219 -36.14 7.34 27.34
N LEU A 220 -37.11 7.08 28.23
CA LEU A 220 -38.20 6.15 27.93
C LEU A 220 -39.13 6.67 26.85
N GLU A 221 -39.31 7.98 26.73
CA GLU A 221 -40.08 8.58 25.62
C GLU A 221 -39.52 8.19 24.23
N TYR A 222 -38.23 7.82 24.14
CA TYR A 222 -37.68 7.29 22.89
C TYR A 222 -38.29 5.96 22.45
N LEU A 223 -38.87 5.17 23.36
CA LEU A 223 -39.65 3.98 23.00
C LEU A 223 -40.84 4.35 22.12
N SER A 224 -41.45 5.51 22.37
CA SER A 224 -42.52 6.05 21.53
C SER A 224 -42.06 6.48 20.14
N ARG A 225 -40.77 6.33 19.83
CA ARG A 225 -40.18 6.58 18.50
C ARG A 225 -39.58 5.32 17.88
N ASP A 226 -39.45 4.23 18.63
CA ASP A 226 -38.94 2.96 18.12
C ASP A 226 -40.05 2.25 17.35
N THR A 227 -39.87 2.11 16.04
CA THR A 227 -40.87 1.51 15.15
C THR A 227 -41.14 0.04 15.47
N LYS A 228 -40.16 -0.71 15.98
CA LYS A 228 -40.35 -2.11 16.37
C LYS A 228 -41.21 -2.19 17.63
N PHE A 229 -40.88 -1.37 18.64
CA PHE A 229 -41.63 -1.31 19.88
C PHE A 229 -43.06 -0.80 19.65
N ILE A 230 -43.26 0.26 18.86
CA ILE A 230 -44.60 0.81 18.56
C ILE A 230 -45.49 -0.24 17.89
N LYS A 231 -44.99 -0.94 16.88
CA LYS A 231 -45.75 -2.00 16.19
C LYS A 231 -46.13 -3.13 17.15
N PHE A 232 -45.20 -3.51 18.03
CA PHE A 232 -45.45 -4.52 19.05
C PHE A 232 -46.53 -4.05 20.03
N LEU A 233 -46.39 -2.84 20.57
CA LEU A 233 -47.35 -2.23 21.50
C LEU A 233 -48.75 -2.08 20.89
N GLN A 234 -48.87 -1.61 19.64
CA GLN A 234 -50.15 -1.48 18.94
C GLN A 234 -50.85 -2.84 18.79
N LYS A 235 -50.11 -3.85 18.34
CA LYS A 235 -50.64 -5.22 18.20
C LYS A 235 -51.11 -5.78 19.55
N SER A 236 -50.33 -5.61 20.61
CA SER A 236 -50.74 -6.04 21.95
C SER A 236 -51.95 -5.24 22.45
N CYS A 237 -52.09 -3.95 22.15
CA CYS A 237 -53.27 -3.17 22.49
C CYS A 237 -54.53 -3.70 21.78
N GLU A 238 -54.44 -3.98 20.47
CA GLU A 238 -55.53 -4.55 19.67
C GLU A 238 -56.02 -5.88 20.25
N ASN A 239 -55.08 -6.77 20.59
CA ASN A 239 -55.38 -8.08 21.18
C ASN A 239 -56.13 -8.02 22.52
N ASN A 240 -56.00 -6.91 23.26
CA ASN A 240 -56.59 -6.72 24.58
C ASN A 240 -57.70 -5.65 24.59
N SER A 241 -58.12 -5.17 23.42
CA SER A 241 -59.14 -4.10 23.28
C SER A 241 -58.81 -2.81 24.05
N LEU A 242 -57.52 -2.46 24.14
CA LEU A 242 -57.04 -1.25 24.81
C LEU A 242 -56.78 -0.13 23.80
N ARG A 243 -57.03 1.12 24.20
CA ARG A 243 -56.72 2.29 23.38
C ARG A 243 -55.22 2.60 23.42
N TYR A 244 -54.56 2.52 22.27
CA TYR A 244 -53.12 2.78 22.14
C TYR A 244 -52.69 4.13 22.74
N ASP A 245 -53.44 5.20 22.49
CA ASP A 245 -53.09 6.54 22.96
C ASP A 245 -53.08 6.66 24.49
N ASP A 246 -53.96 5.93 25.18
CA ASP A 246 -54.03 5.95 26.63
C ASP A 246 -52.84 5.22 27.26
N VAL A 247 -52.45 4.07 26.68
CA VAL A 247 -51.26 3.32 27.09
C VAL A 247 -49.97 4.10 26.76
N ARG A 248 -49.90 4.74 25.58
CA ARG A 248 -48.72 5.51 25.15
C ARG A 248 -48.43 6.67 26.10
N LYS A 249 -49.46 7.37 26.61
CA LYS A 249 -49.30 8.46 27.59
C LYS A 249 -48.63 7.98 28.88
N CYS A 250 -48.82 6.72 29.27
CA CYS A 250 -48.19 6.16 30.46
C CYS A 250 -46.66 6.04 30.32
N ILE A 251 -46.08 5.95 29.11
CA ILE A 251 -44.63 5.75 28.91
C ILE A 251 -43.79 6.84 29.58
N GLY A 252 -44.21 8.10 29.49
CA GLY A 252 -43.50 9.22 30.12
C GLY A 252 -43.72 9.33 31.63
N GLY A 253 -44.86 8.84 32.13
CA GLY A 253 -45.24 8.90 33.54
C GLY A 253 -44.74 7.72 34.37
N ILE A 254 -44.45 6.58 33.74
CA ILE A 254 -44.22 5.33 34.46
C ILE A 254 -43.04 5.41 35.41
N TYR A 255 -41.94 6.09 35.02
CA TYR A 255 -40.79 6.21 35.90
C TYR A 255 -41.08 7.06 37.14
N HIS A 256 -41.91 8.09 37.02
CA HIS A 256 -42.36 8.85 38.19
C HIS A 256 -43.12 7.95 39.17
N THR A 257 -44.00 7.07 38.67
CA THR A 257 -44.72 6.08 39.51
C THR A 257 -43.74 5.14 40.20
N VAL A 258 -42.75 4.60 39.46
CA VAL A 258 -41.70 3.70 40.00
C VAL A 258 -40.80 4.39 41.03
N SER A 259 -40.60 5.70 40.91
CA SER A 259 -39.67 6.46 41.76
C SER A 259 -40.21 6.77 43.15
N LYS A 260 -41.53 6.69 43.36
CA LYS A 260 -42.20 7.17 44.58
C LYS A 260 -42.05 6.22 45.77
N PRO A 261 -42.25 4.90 45.62
CA PRO A 261 -42.02 3.95 46.71
C PRO A 261 -40.87 2.96 46.42
N PHE A 262 -40.31 2.38 47.48
CA PHE A 262 -39.28 1.36 47.40
C PHE A 262 -39.91 0.00 47.05
N HIS A 263 -40.17 -0.27 45.76
CA HIS A 263 -40.75 -1.54 45.28
C HIS A 263 -39.75 -2.71 45.31
N GLY A 264 -39.05 -2.92 46.42
CA GLY A 264 -38.01 -3.95 46.53
C GLY A 264 -38.38 -5.04 47.51
N HIS A 265 -39.16 -6.04 47.10
CA HIS A 265 -39.29 -7.29 47.85
C HIS A 265 -38.91 -8.46 46.93
N GLY A 266 -37.67 -8.93 47.07
CA GLY A 266 -37.19 -10.17 46.44
C GLY A 266 -36.32 -10.00 45.20
N ASN A 267 -35.75 -11.13 44.78
CA ASN A 267 -34.79 -11.23 43.68
C ASN A 267 -35.46 -11.28 42.28
N GLN A 268 -36.79 -11.09 42.22
CA GLN A 268 -37.60 -11.30 41.02
C GLN A 268 -38.45 -10.05 40.71
N ILE A 269 -38.58 -9.74 39.43
CA ILE A 269 -39.36 -8.59 38.96
C ILE A 269 -40.83 -8.97 39.05
N VAL A 270 -41.57 -8.32 39.94
CA VAL A 270 -43.01 -8.55 40.13
C VAL A 270 -43.79 -7.29 39.74
N ILE A 271 -44.78 -7.43 38.87
CA ILE A 271 -45.78 -6.39 38.57
C ILE A 271 -46.97 -6.60 39.50
N ASP A 272 -47.10 -5.76 40.53
CA ASP A 272 -48.17 -5.85 41.53
C ASP A 272 -49.34 -4.91 41.20
N LYS A 273 -50.47 -5.48 40.75
CA LYS A 273 -51.68 -4.74 40.36
C LYS A 273 -52.17 -3.74 41.40
N ARG A 274 -51.93 -3.96 42.69
CA ARG A 274 -52.34 -3.03 43.77
C ARG A 274 -51.64 -1.67 43.68
N THR A 275 -50.53 -1.61 42.96
CA THR A 275 -49.66 -0.44 42.93
C THR A 275 -49.70 0.34 41.62
N TRP A 276 -50.20 -0.29 40.56
CA TRP A 276 -50.17 0.24 39.20
C TRP A 276 -51.58 0.32 38.63
N VAL A 277 -51.86 1.34 37.84
CA VAL A 277 -53.11 1.37 37.07
C VAL A 277 -53.07 0.39 35.90
N ASP A 278 -54.22 -0.05 35.41
CA ASP A 278 -54.38 -1.07 34.36
C ASP A 278 -53.49 -0.84 33.14
N ASN A 279 -53.45 0.41 32.65
CA ASN A 279 -52.64 0.78 31.50
C ASN A 279 -51.14 0.71 31.80
N GLU A 280 -50.72 1.01 33.02
CA GLU A 280 -49.32 0.90 33.46
C GLU A 280 -48.92 -0.57 33.64
N VAL A 281 -49.77 -1.40 34.26
CA VAL A 281 -49.56 -2.86 34.36
C VAL A 281 -49.35 -3.43 32.97
N PHE A 282 -50.28 -3.15 32.05
CA PHE A 282 -50.22 -3.59 30.67
C PHE A 282 -48.91 -3.16 30.00
N LEU A 283 -48.56 -1.87 30.11
CA LEU A 283 -47.36 -1.30 29.51
C LEU A 283 -46.09 -1.94 30.05
N LEU A 284 -45.99 -2.18 31.36
CA LEU A 284 -44.83 -2.85 31.97
C LEU A 284 -44.64 -4.24 31.40
N GLY A 285 -45.71 -5.05 31.28
CA GLY A 285 -45.60 -6.37 30.68
C GLY A 285 -45.17 -6.32 29.22
N VAL A 286 -45.71 -5.39 28.42
CA VAL A 286 -45.28 -5.19 27.02
C VAL A 286 -43.79 -4.84 26.96
N MET A 287 -43.34 -3.90 27.78
CA MET A 287 -41.94 -3.48 27.84
C MET A 287 -41.03 -4.65 28.23
N PHE A 288 -41.35 -5.37 29.31
CA PHE A 288 -40.53 -6.48 29.77
C PHE A 288 -40.50 -7.62 28.77
N ARG A 289 -41.63 -7.94 28.13
CA ARG A 289 -41.69 -8.95 27.07
C ARG A 289 -40.86 -8.54 25.85
N HIS A 290 -40.95 -7.29 25.41
CA HIS A 290 -40.19 -6.78 24.26
C HIS A 290 -38.68 -6.88 24.46
N TYR A 291 -38.21 -6.65 25.69
CA TYR A 291 -36.79 -6.73 26.06
C TYR A 291 -36.37 -8.08 26.66
N ASN A 292 -37.22 -9.12 26.57
CA ASN A 292 -36.98 -10.46 27.11
C ASN A 292 -36.61 -10.48 28.61
N ILE A 293 -37.24 -9.62 29.39
CA ILE A 293 -37.07 -9.53 30.84
C ILE A 293 -38.12 -10.44 31.49
N PRO A 294 -37.73 -11.48 32.25
CA PRO A 294 -38.69 -12.32 32.96
C PRO A 294 -39.34 -11.55 34.10
N PHE A 295 -40.65 -11.72 34.27
CA PHE A 295 -41.41 -11.08 35.33
C PHE A 295 -42.58 -11.95 35.79
N ASP A 296 -43.02 -11.71 37.01
CA ASP A 296 -44.20 -12.30 37.64
C ASP A 296 -45.30 -11.25 37.79
N TYR A 297 -46.54 -11.70 37.98
CA TYR A 297 -47.70 -10.82 38.17
C TYR A 297 -48.46 -11.17 39.45
N CYS A 298 -48.79 -10.15 40.24
CA CYS A 298 -49.69 -10.28 41.38
C CYS A 298 -51.00 -9.56 41.11
N ASN A 299 -52.12 -10.21 41.42
CA ASN A 299 -53.46 -9.65 41.27
C ASN A 299 -53.79 -8.64 42.39
N GLU A 300 -55.03 -8.13 42.40
CA GLU A 300 -55.50 -7.15 43.39
C GLU A 300 -55.45 -7.63 44.85
N LEU A 301 -55.45 -8.95 45.06
CA LEU A 301 -55.32 -9.57 46.39
C LEU A 301 -53.84 -9.74 46.80
N GLY A 302 -52.90 -9.46 45.90
CA GLY A 302 -51.47 -9.69 46.12
C GLY A 302 -51.00 -11.12 45.87
N ASN A 303 -51.86 -11.99 45.31
CA ASN A 303 -51.52 -13.37 45.01
C ASN A 303 -50.88 -13.47 43.62
N LEU A 304 -49.86 -14.34 43.50
CA LEU A 304 -49.24 -14.67 42.22
C LEU A 304 -50.31 -15.26 41.28
N HIS A 305 -50.42 -14.71 40.08
CA HIS A 305 -51.45 -15.08 39.11
C HIS A 305 -50.89 -15.03 37.68
N GLU A 306 -51.54 -15.73 36.75
CA GLU A 306 -51.26 -15.55 35.33
C GLU A 306 -51.51 -14.10 34.91
N TYR A 307 -50.60 -13.57 34.09
CA TYR A 307 -50.67 -12.20 33.61
C TYR A 307 -51.94 -11.99 32.76
N PRO A 308 -52.76 -10.96 33.06
CA PRO A 308 -54.13 -10.89 32.53
C PRO A 308 -54.21 -10.44 31.07
N TYR A 309 -53.08 -10.11 30.44
CA TYR A 309 -53.04 -9.58 29.07
C TYR A 309 -52.27 -10.50 28.12
N LYS A 310 -52.74 -10.56 26.87
CA LYS A 310 -52.11 -11.30 25.78
C LYS A 310 -51.03 -10.45 25.12
N LEU A 311 -49.76 -10.79 25.34
CA LEU A 311 -48.59 -10.03 24.85
C LEU A 311 -48.04 -10.55 23.52
#